data_AF-A0A5N5EKS6-F1
#
_entry.id   AF-A0A5N5EKS6-F1
#
_cell.length_a   1.000
_cell.length_b   1.000
_cell.length_c   1.000
_cell.angle_alpha   90.00
_cell.angle_beta   90.00
_cell.angle_gamma   90.00
#
_symmetry.space_group_name_H-M   'P 1'
#
loop_
_entity.id
_entity.type
_entity.pdbx_description
1 polymer ?
#
loop_
_entity_poly.entity_id
_entity_poly.type
_entity_poly.pdbx_seq_one_letter_code
_entity_poly.pdbx_strand_id
1 'polypeptide(L)'
;MHSLKPARLRAVLAVTLIAVGSAACGSSADGRAGSSTTPAVSSPRASPHHQAYTLPIDAYLIAPADFERIERAQILLVETCMKRYGFTLKLAEPATTAQGNRYGPTDRAFAAARGYHSALPRTDPEPQTPTREMVKVLGTTGSPTVRSYKGADVPPGGCFGEANAKLTEGGGILQDPEVSTAVNFESFPESAKAAPVRNAFAAWSSCMKEKGFAYPTPLDAINDPRWNTEEPSALEISTAVAEVECKERTDTVSIWNSAEAELQRKDIKKRLGALRKGRERIDVTVRNARTELAAEEARTAS
;
A
#
# COMPACT_ATOMS: atom_id res chain seq x y z
N MET A 1 22.62 -28.97 -35.47
CA MET A 1 23.81 -29.61 -36.11
C MET A 1 23.93 -28.93 -37.47
N HIS A 2 24.95 -28.18 -37.89
CA HIS A 2 26.33 -28.05 -37.48
C HIS A 2 26.76 -26.57 -37.45
N SER A 3 27.63 -26.27 -36.49
CA SER A 3 28.49 -25.07 -36.46
C SER A 3 29.62 -25.25 -37.46
N LEU A 4 30.15 -24.17 -38.05
CA LEU A 4 31.58 -24.02 -38.37
C LEU A 4 31.90 -22.56 -38.74
N LYS A 5 32.81 -21.98 -37.97
CA LYS A 5 33.51 -20.70 -38.22
C LYS A 5 34.67 -20.93 -39.20
N PRO A 6 35.18 -19.85 -39.81
CA PRO A 6 36.64 -19.65 -39.95
C PRO A 6 37.01 -18.22 -39.49
N ALA A 7 38.25 -17.77 -39.33
CA ALA A 7 39.56 -18.32 -38.97
C ALA A 7 40.42 -17.07 -38.67
N ARG A 8 41.42 -17.17 -37.79
CA ARG A 8 42.26 -16.06 -37.30
C ARG A 8 43.45 -15.79 -38.22
N LEU A 9 43.91 -14.53 -38.29
CA LEU A 9 45.31 -14.09 -38.52
C LEU A 9 45.49 -12.80 -37.66
N ARG A 10 46.29 -12.76 -36.57
CA ARG A 10 47.77 -12.48 -36.44
C ARG A 10 48.22 -11.26 -37.27
N ALA A 11 48.99 -10.27 -36.83
CA ALA A 11 49.60 -9.80 -35.57
C ALA A 11 50.27 -8.41 -35.89
N VAL A 12 50.47 -7.47 -34.97
CA VAL A 12 51.77 -6.93 -34.44
C VAL A 12 51.54 -5.43 -34.18
N LEU A 13 51.48 -4.95 -32.93
CA LEU A 13 52.54 -4.42 -32.06
C LEU A 13 52.99 -2.97 -32.38
N ALA A 14 52.70 -2.03 -31.48
CA ALA A 14 53.59 -0.90 -31.18
C ALA A 14 53.36 -0.45 -29.72
N VAL A 15 54.41 -0.64 -28.93
CA VAL A 15 54.58 -0.31 -27.52
C VAL A 15 55.04 1.14 -27.41
N THR A 16 54.59 1.87 -26.38
CA THR A 16 55.38 2.98 -25.82
C THR A 16 55.20 3.00 -24.31
N LEU A 17 56.33 3.07 -23.61
CA LEU A 17 56.56 2.72 -22.21
C LEU A 17 57.52 3.78 -21.66
N ILE A 18 57.12 4.59 -20.68
CA ILE A 18 58.00 5.38 -19.78
C ILE A 18 57.24 5.55 -18.46
N ALA A 19 57.51 4.73 -17.43
CA ALA A 19 58.49 4.88 -16.33
C ALA A 19 57.96 5.77 -15.18
N VAL A 20 57.50 5.18 -14.06
CA VAL A 20 58.22 4.75 -12.83
C VAL A 20 58.39 5.89 -11.81
N GLY A 21 57.90 5.63 -10.60
CA GLY A 21 58.09 6.43 -9.40
C GLY A 21 57.54 5.70 -8.16
N SER A 22 58.28 4.69 -7.72
CA SER A 22 58.03 3.86 -6.54
C SER A 22 58.55 4.51 -5.25
N ALA A 23 57.79 4.41 -4.15
CA ALA A 23 58.35 4.30 -2.81
C ALA A 23 57.40 3.49 -1.93
N ALA A 24 57.95 2.39 -1.41
CA ALA A 24 57.32 1.39 -0.58
C ALA A 24 57.50 1.71 0.91
N CYS A 25 56.61 1.20 1.76
CA CYS A 25 56.97 0.51 3.00
C CYS A 25 55.77 -0.29 3.51
N GLY A 26 55.93 -1.62 3.59
CA GLY A 26 55.20 -2.48 4.54
C GLY A 26 55.73 -2.20 5.96
N SER A 27 55.23 -2.78 7.04
CA SER A 27 54.28 -3.86 7.29
C SER A 27 53.71 -3.62 8.69
N SER A 28 52.54 -4.22 8.99
CA SER A 28 52.34 -5.13 10.13
C SER A 28 50.86 -5.16 10.51
N ALA A 29 50.36 -6.40 10.55
CA ALA A 29 49.07 -6.74 11.08
C ALA A 29 49.03 -6.48 12.58
N ASP A 30 47.92 -5.93 13.06
CA ASP A 30 47.34 -6.29 14.35
C ASP A 30 45.83 -6.12 14.27
N GLY A 31 45.13 -7.17 14.70
CA GLY A 31 43.69 -7.28 14.59
C GLY A 31 42.94 -6.26 15.45
N ARG A 32 41.83 -5.76 14.90
CA ARG A 32 40.68 -5.37 15.71
C ARG A 32 39.39 -5.54 14.93
N ALA A 33 38.57 -6.44 15.45
CA ALA A 33 37.12 -6.54 15.39
C ALA A 33 36.41 -5.78 14.26
N GLY A 34 35.79 -6.56 13.37
CA GLY A 34 34.87 -6.06 12.36
C GLY A 34 33.76 -5.21 12.97
N SER A 35 33.69 -3.95 12.54
CA SER A 35 32.44 -3.23 12.46
C SER A 35 31.93 -3.36 11.04
N SER A 36 31.19 -4.44 10.79
CA SER A 36 30.35 -4.58 9.61
C SER A 36 29.27 -3.51 9.72
N THR A 37 29.53 -2.32 9.17
CA THR A 37 28.48 -1.32 8.98
C THR A 37 27.56 -1.87 7.90
N THR A 38 26.57 -2.66 8.30
CA THR A 38 25.43 -3.01 7.45
C THR A 38 24.87 -1.70 6.92
N PRO A 39 24.70 -1.51 5.59
CA PRO A 39 23.99 -0.35 5.10
C PRO A 39 22.59 -0.44 5.69
N ALA A 40 22.22 0.52 6.53
CA ALA A 40 20.83 0.69 6.92
C ALA A 40 20.05 0.89 5.62
N VAL A 41 19.26 -0.11 5.25
CA VAL A 41 18.28 -0.01 4.17
C VAL A 41 17.38 1.14 4.57
N SER A 42 17.66 2.30 3.98
CA SER A 42 16.84 3.49 4.17
C SER A 42 15.49 3.13 3.58
N SER A 43 14.49 3.01 4.44
CA SER A 43 13.09 2.91 4.03
C SER A 43 12.86 3.97 2.94
N PRO A 44 12.22 3.65 1.80
CA PRO A 44 12.02 4.64 0.75
C PRO A 44 11.27 5.81 1.35
N ARG A 45 12.00 6.90 1.61
CA ARG A 45 11.39 8.19 1.91
C ARG A 45 10.56 8.49 0.67
N ALA A 46 9.24 8.54 0.84
CA ALA A 46 8.29 8.87 -0.23
C ALA A 46 8.89 10.01 -1.06
N SER A 47 9.10 9.74 -2.34
CA SER A 47 9.75 10.69 -3.24
C SER A 47 8.98 12.00 -3.22
N PRO A 48 9.64 13.17 -3.20
CA PRO A 48 8.98 14.48 -3.11
C PRO A 48 8.10 14.85 -4.34
N HIS A 49 7.92 13.92 -5.30
CA HIS A 49 7.18 14.13 -6.55
C HIS A 49 5.80 13.46 -6.59
N HIS A 50 5.36 12.77 -5.53
CA HIS A 50 3.98 12.31 -5.48
C HIS A 50 3.06 13.49 -5.16
N GLN A 51 2.42 14.07 -6.18
CA GLN A 51 1.21 14.82 -5.92
C GLN A 51 0.19 13.85 -5.34
N ALA A 52 -0.05 13.95 -4.03
CA ALA A 52 -1.18 13.31 -3.39
C ALA A 52 -2.44 13.96 -3.96
N TYR A 53 -3.07 13.30 -4.93
CA TYR A 53 -4.34 13.73 -5.49
C TYR A 53 -5.44 13.51 -4.46
N THR A 54 -5.70 14.53 -3.64
CA THR A 54 -6.80 14.50 -2.67
C THR A 54 -8.13 14.72 -3.37
N LEU A 55 -9.17 14.08 -2.84
CA LEU A 55 -10.54 14.22 -3.29
C LEU A 55 -11.41 14.82 -2.18
N PRO A 56 -12.45 15.62 -2.53
CA PRO A 56 -13.35 16.20 -1.53
C PRO A 56 -13.98 15.19 -0.57
N ILE A 57 -14.20 13.95 -1.02
CA ILE A 57 -14.78 12.89 -0.19
C ILE A 57 -13.83 12.37 0.90
N ASP A 58 -12.51 12.58 0.76
CA ASP A 58 -11.49 12.10 1.71
C ASP A 58 -11.73 12.64 3.13
N ALA A 59 -12.33 13.84 3.26
CA ALA A 59 -12.72 14.41 4.54
C ALA A 59 -13.78 13.59 5.30
N TYR A 60 -14.49 12.69 4.62
CA TYR A 60 -15.58 11.86 5.16
C TYR A 60 -15.28 10.36 5.12
N LEU A 61 -14.03 9.99 4.81
CA LEU A 61 -13.51 8.63 4.86
C LEU A 61 -12.57 8.47 6.07
N ILE A 62 -12.32 7.22 6.46
CA ILE A 62 -11.27 6.89 7.43
C ILE A 62 -9.93 7.19 6.77
N ALA A 63 -9.18 8.14 7.32
CA ALA A 63 -7.87 8.47 6.80
C ALA A 63 -6.91 7.28 6.99
N PRO A 64 -5.95 7.03 6.10
CA PRO A 64 -5.10 5.84 6.18
C PRO A 64 -4.33 5.71 7.50
N ALA A 65 -3.80 6.82 8.02
CA ALA A 65 -3.14 6.82 9.32
C ALA A 65 -4.11 6.55 10.49
N ASP A 66 -5.38 6.92 10.35
CA ASP A 66 -6.41 6.59 11.34
C ASP A 66 -6.85 5.13 11.21
N PHE A 67 -6.91 4.58 10.00
CA PHE A 67 -7.16 3.16 9.77
C PHE A 67 -6.07 2.29 10.42
N GLU A 68 -4.80 2.61 10.19
CA GLU A 68 -3.67 1.92 10.84
C GLU A 68 -3.77 1.97 12.37
N ARG A 69 -4.14 3.12 12.94
CA ARG A 69 -4.37 3.25 14.39
C ARG A 69 -5.50 2.36 14.88
N ILE A 70 -6.60 2.29 14.14
CA ILE A 70 -7.76 1.46 14.47
C ILE A 70 -7.36 -0.02 14.44
N GLU A 71 -6.63 -0.47 13.41
CA GLU A 71 -6.18 -1.86 13.30
C GLU A 71 -5.20 -2.24 14.41
N ARG A 72 -4.21 -1.39 14.71
CA ARG A 72 -3.27 -1.61 15.82
C ARG A 72 -3.99 -1.69 17.17
N ALA A 73 -4.96 -0.81 17.41
CA ALA A 73 -5.75 -0.85 18.62
C ALA A 73 -6.62 -2.13 18.70
N GLN A 74 -7.19 -2.57 17.56
CA GLN A 74 -7.95 -3.82 17.49
C GLN A 74 -7.07 -5.02 17.82
N ILE A 75 -5.87 -5.11 17.24
CA ILE A 75 -4.89 -6.17 17.51
C ILE A 75 -4.58 -6.23 19.01
N LEU A 76 -4.20 -5.09 19.60
CA LEU A 76 -3.91 -4.98 21.03
C LEU A 76 -5.07 -5.50 21.90
N LEU A 77 -6.30 -5.08 21.61
CA LEU A 77 -7.48 -5.48 22.36
C LEU A 77 -7.77 -6.98 22.21
N VAL A 78 -7.64 -7.52 21.00
CA VAL A 78 -7.82 -8.95 20.74
C VAL A 78 -6.79 -9.78 21.49
N GLU A 79 -5.51 -9.42 21.42
CA GLU A 79 -4.45 -10.13 22.12
C GLU A 79 -4.64 -10.08 23.65
N THR A 80 -5.09 -8.93 24.17
CA THR A 80 -5.42 -8.76 25.59
C THR A 80 -6.59 -9.66 26.01
N CYS A 81 -7.64 -9.75 25.20
CA CYS A 81 -8.75 -10.66 25.45
C CYS A 81 -8.31 -12.14 25.41
N MET A 82 -7.49 -12.53 24.42
CA MET A 82 -7.00 -13.90 24.28
C MET A 82 -6.19 -14.36 25.50
N LYS A 83 -5.39 -13.47 26.10
CA LYS A 83 -4.63 -13.75 27.33
C LYS A 83 -5.53 -14.18 28.49
N ARG A 84 -6.78 -13.66 28.60
CA ARG A 84 -7.72 -14.04 29.66
C ARG A 84 -8.13 -15.52 29.63
N TYR A 85 -8.06 -16.14 28.45
CA TYR A 85 -8.36 -17.57 28.27
C TYR A 85 -7.10 -18.44 28.29
N GLY A 86 -5.94 -17.84 28.62
CA GLY A 86 -4.64 -18.52 28.68
C GLY A 86 -4.00 -18.72 27.30
N PHE A 87 -4.43 -17.99 26.28
CA PHE A 87 -3.82 -18.05 24.95
C PHE A 87 -2.81 -16.92 24.76
N THR A 88 -1.66 -17.25 24.18
CA THR A 88 -0.74 -16.27 23.60
C THR A 88 -0.90 -16.33 22.08
N LEU A 89 -1.71 -15.44 21.54
CA LEU A 89 -1.87 -15.22 20.11
C LEU A 89 -1.12 -13.92 19.76
N LYS A 90 -0.27 -13.97 18.73
CA LYS A 90 0.32 -12.78 18.13
C LYS A 90 -0.28 -12.58 16.75
N LEU A 91 -1.06 -11.51 16.59
CA LEU A 91 -1.58 -11.14 15.28
C LEU A 91 -0.50 -10.42 14.47
N ALA A 92 -0.60 -10.51 13.15
CA ALA A 92 0.31 -9.75 12.30
C ALA A 92 -0.01 -8.26 12.41
N GLU A 93 1.04 -7.45 12.48
CA GLU A 93 0.89 -6.00 12.38
C GLU A 93 0.24 -5.60 11.06
N PRO A 94 -0.49 -4.49 11.02
CA PRO A 94 -1.03 -3.97 9.78
C PRO A 94 0.08 -3.73 8.76
N ALA A 95 -0.06 -4.32 7.58
CA ALA A 95 0.81 -3.96 6.48
C ALA A 95 0.55 -2.49 6.10
N THR A 96 1.60 -1.71 5.89
CA THR A 96 1.46 -0.39 5.27
C THR A 96 0.92 -0.60 3.85
N THR A 97 -0.38 -0.38 3.65
CA THR A 97 -0.96 -0.43 2.32
C THR A 97 -0.54 0.84 1.57
N ALA A 98 0.11 0.65 0.42
CA ALA A 98 0.32 1.75 -0.52
C ALA A 98 -1.06 2.25 -0.97
N GLN A 99 -1.44 3.43 -0.50
CA GLN A 99 -2.67 4.08 -0.94
C GLN A 99 -2.54 4.47 -2.42
N GLY A 100 -3.68 4.47 -3.11
CA GLY A 100 -3.91 5.45 -4.16
C GLY A 100 -3.46 5.06 -5.58
N ASN A 101 -3.80 3.85 -6.04
CA ASN A 101 -3.80 3.55 -7.48
C ASN A 101 -5.11 3.94 -8.19
N ARG A 102 -5.88 4.89 -7.63
CA ARG A 102 -7.18 5.29 -8.18
C ARG A 102 -7.09 5.66 -9.66
N TYR A 103 -6.03 6.36 -10.05
CA TYR A 103 -5.78 6.74 -11.43
C TYR A 103 -4.69 5.89 -12.10
N GLY A 104 -4.43 4.68 -11.60
CA GLY A 104 -3.32 3.82 -12.01
C GLY A 104 -1.94 4.29 -11.50
N PRO A 105 -0.82 3.75 -12.02
CA PRO A 105 0.52 4.14 -11.59
C PRO A 105 0.77 5.62 -11.89
N THR A 106 1.34 6.32 -10.90
CA THR A 106 1.74 7.73 -10.99
C THR A 106 3.17 7.97 -10.49
N ASP A 107 3.84 6.93 -9.98
CA ASP A 107 5.22 6.97 -9.55
C ASP A 107 6.08 6.19 -10.54
N ARG A 108 7.02 6.90 -11.16
CA ARG A 108 7.96 6.32 -12.11
C ARG A 108 8.90 5.30 -11.47
N ALA A 109 9.38 5.54 -10.25
CA ALA A 109 10.24 4.61 -9.54
C ALA A 109 9.47 3.33 -9.14
N PHE A 110 8.24 3.49 -8.65
CA PHE A 110 7.37 2.34 -8.38
C PHE A 110 7.05 1.55 -9.67
N ALA A 111 6.66 2.22 -10.75
CA ALA A 111 6.39 1.60 -12.04
C ALA A 111 7.62 0.88 -12.60
N ALA A 112 8.81 1.47 -12.47
CA ALA A 112 10.07 0.86 -12.89
C ALA A 112 10.44 -0.39 -12.07
N ALA A 113 10.06 -0.41 -10.80
CA ALA A 113 10.34 -1.55 -9.91
C ALA A 113 9.29 -2.66 -10.04
N ARG A 114 8.02 -2.31 -10.25
CA ARG A 114 6.88 -3.22 -10.01
C ARG A 114 5.88 -3.31 -11.17
N GLY A 115 6.02 -2.52 -12.22
CA GLY A 115 4.99 -2.45 -13.26
C GLY A 115 3.64 -2.02 -12.70
N TYR A 116 2.62 -2.84 -12.91
CA TYR A 116 1.26 -2.68 -12.39
C TYR A 116 0.99 -3.51 -11.12
N HIS A 117 1.95 -4.29 -10.62
CA HIS A 117 1.79 -5.07 -9.40
C HIS A 117 1.69 -4.16 -8.16
N SER A 118 0.51 -4.16 -7.51
CA SER A 118 0.20 -3.31 -6.36
C SER A 118 0.49 -3.95 -5.00
N ALA A 119 0.67 -5.27 -4.94
CA ALA A 119 0.97 -5.96 -3.69
C ALA A 119 2.46 -5.81 -3.35
N LEU A 120 2.80 -5.20 -2.22
CA LEU A 120 4.15 -5.39 -1.66
C LEU A 120 4.30 -6.89 -1.30
N PRO A 121 5.39 -7.57 -1.69
CA PRO A 121 5.67 -8.89 -1.12
C PRO A 121 5.74 -8.71 0.40
N ARG A 122 4.96 -9.50 1.13
CA ARG A 122 5.00 -9.47 2.59
C ARG A 122 6.40 -9.92 3.04
N THR A 123 7.19 -8.99 3.56
CA THR A 123 8.48 -9.29 4.18
C THR A 123 8.36 -9.64 5.65
N ASP A 124 7.18 -9.47 6.23
CA ASP A 124 6.92 -9.78 7.63
C ASP A 124 6.84 -11.29 7.86
N PRO A 125 7.26 -11.78 9.03
CA PRO A 125 7.11 -13.19 9.39
C PRO A 125 5.64 -13.64 9.24
N GLU A 126 5.47 -14.87 8.79
CA GLU A 126 4.15 -15.45 8.53
C GLU A 126 3.25 -15.30 9.78
N PRO A 127 2.02 -14.74 9.63
CA PRO A 127 1.12 -14.57 10.75
C PRO A 127 0.91 -15.89 11.49
N GLN A 128 0.87 -15.86 12.83
CA GLN A 128 0.55 -17.07 13.58
C GLN A 128 -0.84 -17.57 13.17
N THR A 129 -0.92 -18.79 12.65
CA THR A 129 -2.20 -19.43 12.38
C THR A 129 -2.85 -19.81 13.71
N PRO A 130 -4.05 -19.28 14.05
CA PRO A 130 -4.72 -19.61 15.29
C PRO A 130 -5.05 -21.12 15.36
N THR A 131 -4.82 -21.74 16.51
CA THR A 131 -5.21 -23.14 16.72
C THR A 131 -6.73 -23.29 16.75
N ARG A 132 -7.24 -24.52 16.57
CA ARG A 132 -8.68 -24.82 16.71
C ARG A 132 -9.27 -24.36 18.05
N GLU A 133 -8.48 -24.44 19.13
CA GLU A 133 -8.91 -23.97 20.46
C GLU A 133 -8.98 -22.45 20.54
N MET A 134 -8.02 -21.74 19.93
CA MET A 134 -8.03 -20.27 19.87
C MET A 134 -9.24 -19.75 19.08
N VAL A 135 -9.60 -20.40 17.96
CA VAL A 135 -10.73 -19.99 17.11
C VAL A 135 -12.06 -19.96 17.88
N LYS A 136 -12.26 -20.85 18.86
CA LYS A 136 -13.49 -20.92 19.68
C LYS A 136 -13.76 -19.63 20.46
N VAL A 137 -12.72 -18.89 20.84
CA VAL A 137 -12.81 -17.65 21.63
C VAL A 137 -12.46 -16.40 20.81
N LEU A 138 -11.75 -16.55 19.69
CA LEU A 138 -11.28 -15.44 18.86
C LEU A 138 -12.43 -14.69 18.20
N GLY A 139 -13.40 -15.42 17.62
CA GLY A 139 -14.61 -14.85 17.01
C GLY A 139 -14.36 -14.11 15.70
N THR A 140 -13.93 -14.82 14.67
CA THR A 140 -13.81 -14.28 13.31
C THR A 140 -15.15 -14.35 12.57
N THR A 141 -15.32 -13.53 11.54
CA THR A 141 -16.49 -13.57 10.65
C THR A 141 -16.72 -15.00 10.12
N GLY A 142 -17.93 -15.53 10.34
CA GLY A 142 -18.34 -16.87 9.91
C GLY A 142 -17.96 -18.02 10.86
N SER A 143 -17.28 -17.76 11.98
CA SER A 143 -16.95 -18.78 12.98
C SER A 143 -17.80 -18.60 14.25
N PRO A 144 -18.70 -19.54 14.58
CA PRO A 144 -19.46 -19.46 15.82
C PRO A 144 -18.51 -19.60 17.02
N THR A 145 -18.61 -18.68 17.97
CA THR A 145 -17.87 -18.75 19.23
C THR A 145 -18.59 -19.64 20.23
N VAL A 146 -17.85 -20.25 21.13
CA VAL A 146 -18.45 -20.92 22.30
C VAL A 146 -19.03 -19.88 23.25
N ARG A 147 -20.02 -20.25 24.07
CA ARG A 147 -20.57 -19.36 25.11
C ARG A 147 -19.61 -19.15 26.27
N SER A 148 -18.85 -20.19 26.62
CA SER A 148 -17.85 -20.14 27.67
C SER A 148 -16.66 -21.04 27.33
N TYR A 149 -15.49 -20.69 27.86
CA TYR A 149 -14.25 -21.42 27.68
C TYR A 149 -13.52 -21.53 29.02
N LYS A 150 -13.23 -22.76 29.46
CA LYS A 150 -12.59 -23.06 30.76
C LYS A 150 -13.27 -22.35 31.96
N GLY A 151 -14.61 -22.29 31.95
CA GLY A 151 -15.39 -21.72 33.04
C GLY A 151 -15.53 -20.19 33.02
N ALA A 152 -14.93 -19.49 32.06
CA ALA A 152 -15.13 -18.06 31.83
C ALA A 152 -16.06 -17.84 30.62
N ASP A 153 -16.97 -16.87 30.72
CA ASP A 153 -17.83 -16.49 29.60
C ASP A 153 -17.00 -15.89 28.46
N VAL A 154 -17.37 -16.21 27.22
CA VAL A 154 -16.78 -15.66 26.00
C VAL A 154 -17.68 -14.53 25.49
N PRO A 155 -17.11 -13.34 25.16
CA PRO A 155 -17.90 -12.22 24.66
C PRO A 155 -18.70 -12.58 23.41
N PRO A 156 -19.84 -11.92 23.17
CA PRO A 156 -20.54 -12.01 21.90
C PRO A 156 -19.59 -11.69 20.73
N GLY A 157 -19.47 -12.62 19.78
CA GLY A 157 -18.52 -12.48 18.68
C GLY A 157 -17.04 -12.63 19.08
N GLY A 158 -16.75 -13.17 20.26
CA GLY A 158 -15.40 -13.47 20.72
C GLY A 158 -14.54 -12.24 21.00
N CYS A 159 -13.23 -12.44 21.04
CA CYS A 159 -12.27 -11.36 21.29
C CYS A 159 -12.29 -10.26 20.22
N PHE A 160 -12.56 -10.59 18.95
CA PHE A 160 -12.80 -9.56 17.93
C PHE A 160 -14.10 -8.80 18.19
N GLY A 161 -15.17 -9.47 18.60
CA GLY A 161 -16.43 -8.84 18.98
C GLY A 161 -16.25 -7.84 20.13
N GLU A 162 -15.50 -8.22 21.17
CA GLU A 162 -15.16 -7.32 22.27
C GLU A 162 -14.32 -6.13 21.83
N ALA A 163 -13.25 -6.37 21.06
CA ALA A 163 -12.40 -5.30 20.52
C ALA A 163 -13.21 -4.32 19.68
N ASN A 164 -14.09 -4.82 18.81
CA ASN A 164 -14.96 -4.02 17.97
C ASN A 164 -15.98 -3.21 18.79
N ALA A 165 -16.59 -3.84 19.80
CA ALA A 165 -17.50 -3.16 20.71
C ALA A 165 -16.80 -2.03 21.46
N LYS A 166 -15.56 -2.25 21.91
CA LYS A 166 -14.76 -1.23 22.59
C LYS A 166 -14.41 -0.06 21.66
N LEU A 167 -13.95 -0.36 20.45
CA LEU A 167 -13.60 0.66 19.46
C LEU A 167 -14.82 1.45 18.95
N THR A 168 -16.01 0.86 18.99
CA THR A 168 -17.25 1.52 18.53
C THR A 168 -18.12 2.05 19.67
N GLU A 169 -17.64 1.94 20.92
CA GLU A 169 -18.32 2.49 22.10
C GLU A 169 -18.65 3.97 21.90
N GLY A 170 -19.90 4.36 22.19
CA GLY A 170 -20.40 5.71 21.91
C GLY A 170 -20.88 5.96 20.48
N GLY A 171 -21.07 4.90 19.67
CA GLY A 171 -21.70 4.99 18.34
C GLY A 171 -20.72 5.06 17.17
N GLY A 172 -19.49 4.60 17.38
CA GLY A 172 -18.45 4.59 16.35
C GLY A 172 -18.74 3.70 15.14
N ILE A 173 -17.79 3.66 14.21
CA ILE A 173 -17.82 2.80 13.03
C ILE A 173 -16.40 2.34 12.68
N LEU A 174 -16.25 1.08 12.26
CA LEU A 174 -14.96 0.48 11.90
C LEU A 174 -14.68 0.48 10.39
N GLN A 175 -15.63 0.98 9.61
CA GLN A 175 -15.60 0.99 8.15
C GLN A 175 -16.08 2.34 7.66
N ASP A 176 -15.75 2.68 6.42
CA ASP A 176 -16.26 3.90 5.81
C ASP A 176 -17.79 3.92 5.80
N PRO A 177 -18.43 5.05 6.17
CA PRO A 177 -19.86 5.20 6.07
C PRO A 177 -20.33 4.91 4.63
N GLU A 178 -21.41 4.14 4.48
CA GLU A 178 -21.95 3.75 3.16
C GLU A 178 -22.18 4.97 2.25
N VAL A 179 -22.65 6.07 2.81
CA VAL A 179 -22.85 7.33 2.08
C VAL A 179 -21.54 7.91 1.54
N SER A 180 -20.44 7.79 2.30
CA SER A 180 -19.10 8.23 1.89
C SER A 180 -18.56 7.31 0.80
N THR A 181 -18.68 6.00 1.01
CA THR A 181 -18.33 4.94 0.05
C THR A 181 -19.04 5.15 -1.28
N ALA A 182 -20.35 5.41 -1.28
CA ALA A 182 -21.11 5.67 -2.49
C ALA A 182 -20.57 6.87 -3.28
N VAL A 183 -20.32 8.02 -2.62
CA VAL A 183 -19.74 9.19 -3.30
C VAL A 183 -18.33 8.88 -3.85
N ASN A 184 -17.53 8.15 -3.09
CA ASN A 184 -16.18 7.77 -3.50
C ASN A 184 -16.19 6.81 -4.71
N PHE A 185 -17.05 5.80 -4.75
CA PHE A 185 -17.06 4.81 -5.84
C PHE A 185 -17.86 5.27 -7.06
N GLU A 186 -18.98 5.97 -6.90
CA GLU A 186 -19.84 6.42 -8.01
C GLU A 186 -19.16 7.52 -8.86
N SER A 187 -18.38 8.40 -8.22
CA SER A 187 -17.74 9.53 -8.92
C SER A 187 -16.62 9.11 -9.87
N PHE A 188 -15.96 7.98 -9.63
CA PHE A 188 -14.84 7.50 -10.46
C PHE A 188 -15.24 7.17 -11.91
N PRO A 189 -16.14 6.21 -12.18
CA PRO A 189 -16.53 5.88 -13.55
C PRO A 189 -17.28 7.03 -14.23
N GLU A 190 -17.93 7.91 -13.46
CA GLU A 190 -18.65 9.05 -14.03
C GLU A 190 -17.70 10.17 -14.47
N SER A 191 -16.65 10.46 -13.69
CA SER A 191 -15.64 11.46 -14.08
C SER A 191 -14.89 11.06 -15.34
N ALA A 192 -14.65 9.76 -15.56
CA ALA A 192 -14.01 9.25 -16.78
C ALA A 192 -14.79 9.57 -18.07
N LYS A 193 -16.10 9.84 -17.98
CA LYS A 193 -16.96 10.19 -19.12
C LYS A 193 -16.92 11.67 -19.47
N ALA A 194 -16.45 12.53 -18.57
CA ALA A 194 -16.42 13.97 -18.78
C ALA A 194 -15.57 14.33 -20.01
N ALA A 195 -16.03 15.29 -20.82
CA ALA A 195 -15.36 15.67 -22.06
C ALA A 195 -13.86 16.04 -21.87
N PRO A 196 -13.46 16.81 -20.82
CA PRO A 196 -12.05 17.07 -20.56
C PRO A 196 -11.23 15.79 -20.30
N VAL A 197 -11.79 14.83 -19.56
CA VAL A 197 -11.12 13.57 -19.22
C VAL A 197 -10.97 12.67 -20.45
N ARG A 198 -12.02 12.55 -21.26
CA ARG A 198 -11.94 11.82 -22.54
C ARG A 198 -10.90 12.40 -23.50
N ASN A 199 -10.78 13.74 -23.54
CA ASN A 199 -9.75 14.40 -24.34
C ASN A 199 -8.34 14.13 -23.81
N ALA A 200 -8.17 14.16 -22.48
CA ALA A 200 -6.90 13.79 -21.84
C ALA A 200 -6.53 12.33 -22.13
N PHE A 201 -7.49 11.39 -22.07
CA PHE A 201 -7.27 9.99 -22.44
C PHE A 201 -6.87 9.83 -23.91
N ALA A 202 -7.46 10.59 -24.83
CA ALA A 202 -7.06 10.55 -26.24
C ALA A 202 -5.63 11.08 -26.46
N ALA A 203 -5.24 12.14 -25.75
CA ALA A 203 -3.87 12.66 -25.76
C ALA A 203 -2.88 11.66 -25.17
N TRP A 204 -3.22 11.07 -24.02
CA TRP A 204 -2.45 10.02 -23.36
C TRP A 204 -2.27 8.79 -24.25
N SER A 205 -3.34 8.34 -24.91
CA SER A 205 -3.32 7.20 -25.84
C SER A 205 -2.39 7.46 -27.03
N SER A 206 -2.41 8.69 -27.56
CA SER A 206 -1.47 9.10 -28.61
C SER A 206 -0.01 9.07 -28.13
N CYS A 207 0.27 9.55 -26.92
CA CYS A 207 1.60 9.44 -26.32
C CYS A 207 2.04 7.98 -26.12
N MET A 208 1.15 7.10 -25.64
CA MET A 208 1.46 5.68 -25.48
C MET A 208 1.82 5.04 -26.82
N LYS A 209 1.10 5.39 -27.91
CA LYS A 209 1.39 4.90 -29.27
C LYS A 209 2.77 5.33 -29.77
N GLU A 210 3.17 6.58 -29.50
CA GLU A 210 4.53 7.06 -29.80
C GLU A 210 5.61 6.23 -29.06
N LYS A 211 5.28 5.70 -27.88
CA LYS A 211 6.16 4.81 -27.09
C LYS A 211 6.04 3.33 -27.44
N GLY A 212 5.23 2.97 -28.44
CA GLY A 212 5.05 1.59 -28.90
C GLY A 212 3.95 0.80 -28.18
N PHE A 213 3.12 1.44 -27.37
CA PHE A 213 2.02 0.81 -26.63
C PHE A 213 0.66 1.33 -27.11
N ALA A 214 -0.33 0.45 -27.28
CA ALA A 214 -1.63 0.83 -27.81
C ALA A 214 -2.74 0.51 -26.79
N TYR A 215 -3.23 1.55 -26.12
CA TYR A 215 -4.35 1.46 -25.18
C TYR A 215 -5.32 2.62 -25.40
N PRO A 216 -6.65 2.38 -25.43
CA PRO A 216 -7.63 3.45 -25.56
C PRO A 216 -7.67 4.37 -24.33
N THR A 217 -7.57 3.81 -23.13
CA THR A 217 -7.59 4.54 -21.86
C THR A 217 -6.56 3.98 -20.86
N PRO A 218 -6.17 4.76 -19.83
CA PRO A 218 -5.31 4.26 -18.75
C PRO A 218 -5.89 3.02 -18.04
N LEU A 219 -7.22 2.92 -17.98
CA LEU A 219 -7.90 1.76 -17.39
C LEU A 219 -7.68 0.49 -18.22
N ASP A 220 -7.57 0.59 -19.54
CA ASP A 220 -7.28 -0.57 -20.39
C ASP A 220 -5.85 -1.08 -20.20
N ALA A 221 -4.91 -0.17 -19.91
CA ALA A 221 -3.51 -0.53 -19.67
C ALA A 221 -3.31 -1.27 -18.34
N ILE A 222 -3.87 -0.74 -17.25
CA ILE A 222 -3.76 -1.37 -15.93
C ILE A 222 -4.54 -2.69 -15.82
N ASN A 223 -5.65 -2.83 -16.57
CA ASN A 223 -6.47 -4.06 -16.55
C ASN A 223 -6.09 -5.05 -17.65
N ASP A 224 -4.95 -4.87 -18.32
CA ASP A 224 -4.51 -5.80 -19.34
C ASP A 224 -4.21 -7.18 -18.72
N PRO A 225 -4.87 -8.26 -19.17
CA PRO A 225 -4.70 -9.58 -18.58
C PRO A 225 -3.28 -10.14 -18.73
N ARG A 226 -2.43 -9.55 -19.59
CA ARG A 226 -1.01 -9.91 -19.70
C ARG A 226 -0.21 -9.68 -18.42
N TRP A 227 -0.69 -8.84 -17.51
CA TRP A 227 -0.03 -8.55 -16.23
C TRP A 227 -0.46 -9.49 -15.09
N ASN A 228 -1.36 -10.45 -15.36
CA ASN A 228 -1.80 -11.43 -14.37
C ASN A 228 -0.75 -12.56 -14.20
N THR A 229 0.44 -12.17 -13.80
CA THR A 229 1.57 -13.05 -13.49
C THR A 229 1.94 -12.93 -12.01
N GLU A 230 2.80 -13.81 -11.53
CA GLU A 230 3.29 -13.75 -10.14
C GLU A 230 4.28 -12.60 -9.93
N GLU A 231 5.13 -12.38 -10.93
CA GLU A 231 6.17 -11.34 -10.94
C GLU A 231 6.00 -10.43 -12.17
N PRO A 232 6.38 -9.15 -12.08
CA PRO A 232 6.22 -8.22 -13.18
C PRO A 232 7.16 -8.54 -14.35
N SER A 233 6.59 -8.57 -15.55
CA SER A 233 7.39 -8.80 -16.76
C SER A 233 8.14 -7.54 -17.23
N ALA A 234 9.21 -7.69 -18.02
CA ALA A 234 9.89 -6.54 -18.62
C ALA A 234 8.95 -5.70 -19.52
N LEU A 235 8.00 -6.36 -20.19
CA LEU A 235 6.97 -5.68 -20.99
C LEU A 235 6.03 -4.87 -20.09
N GLU A 236 5.61 -5.43 -18.96
CA GLU A 236 4.77 -4.74 -17.99
C GLU A 236 5.44 -3.49 -17.43
N ILE A 237 6.69 -3.64 -16.96
CA ILE A 237 7.48 -2.55 -16.39
C ILE A 237 7.64 -1.42 -17.42
N SER A 238 8.02 -1.75 -18.66
CA SER A 238 8.17 -0.75 -19.71
C SER A 238 6.85 -0.08 -20.08
N THR A 239 5.73 -0.81 -20.04
CA THR A 239 4.38 -0.24 -20.27
C THR A 239 3.99 0.72 -19.14
N ALA A 240 4.18 0.32 -17.88
CA ALA A 240 3.83 1.15 -16.72
C ALA A 240 4.69 2.42 -16.65
N VAL A 241 6.00 2.33 -16.94
CA VAL A 241 6.88 3.50 -17.02
C VAL A 241 6.44 4.44 -18.13
N ALA A 242 6.10 3.91 -19.31
CA ALA A 242 5.57 4.71 -20.41
C ALA A 242 4.23 5.39 -20.04
N GLU A 243 3.35 4.68 -19.31
CA GLU A 243 2.09 5.23 -18.83
C GLU A 243 2.29 6.42 -17.90
N VAL A 244 3.20 6.31 -16.92
CA VAL A 244 3.51 7.41 -16.00
C VAL A 244 4.03 8.62 -16.78
N GLU A 245 5.01 8.44 -17.66
CA GLU A 245 5.58 9.53 -18.47
C GLU A 245 4.51 10.17 -19.38
N CYS A 246 3.60 9.38 -19.94
CA CYS A 246 2.51 9.90 -20.76
C CYS A 246 1.43 10.62 -19.93
N LYS A 247 1.16 10.18 -18.71
CA LYS A 247 0.24 10.88 -17.79
C LYS A 247 0.80 12.24 -17.37
N GLU A 248 2.10 12.30 -17.08
CA GLU A 248 2.80 13.55 -16.76
C GLU A 248 2.76 14.51 -17.95
N ARG A 249 3.09 14.04 -19.17
CA ARG A 249 3.08 14.89 -20.38
C ARG A 249 1.70 15.44 -20.75
N THR A 250 0.63 14.79 -20.34
CA THR A 250 -0.75 15.10 -20.78
C THR A 250 -1.63 15.61 -19.65
N ASP A 251 -1.07 15.81 -18.45
CA ASP A 251 -1.79 16.20 -17.23
C ASP A 251 -3.01 15.31 -16.92
N THR A 252 -2.99 14.06 -17.40
CA THR A 252 -4.19 13.19 -17.41
C THR A 252 -4.77 13.00 -16.02
N VAL A 253 -3.91 12.81 -15.02
CA VAL A 253 -4.36 12.57 -13.64
C VAL A 253 -4.92 13.84 -13.00
N SER A 254 -4.30 14.99 -13.24
CA SER A 254 -4.78 16.28 -12.73
C SER A 254 -6.14 16.66 -13.32
N ILE A 255 -6.32 16.46 -14.63
CA ILE A 255 -7.60 16.70 -15.33
C ILE A 255 -8.68 15.76 -14.79
N TRP A 256 -8.37 14.47 -14.65
CA TRP A 256 -9.32 13.49 -14.14
C TRP A 256 -9.71 13.75 -12.68
N ASN A 257 -8.73 13.97 -11.80
CA ASN A 257 -8.96 14.34 -10.40
C ASN A 257 -9.84 15.59 -10.27
N SER A 258 -9.59 16.62 -11.08
CA SER A 258 -10.37 17.85 -11.05
C SER A 258 -11.84 17.63 -11.45
N ALA A 259 -12.07 16.86 -12.52
CA ALA A 259 -13.42 16.52 -12.98
C ALA A 259 -14.18 15.68 -11.92
N GLU A 260 -13.48 14.75 -11.29
CA GLU A 260 -14.05 13.92 -10.22
C GLU A 260 -14.37 14.74 -8.97
N ALA A 261 -13.46 15.61 -8.55
CA ALA A 261 -13.67 16.50 -7.42
C ALA A 261 -14.90 17.41 -7.64
N GLU A 262 -15.18 17.84 -8.88
CA GLU A 262 -16.40 18.58 -9.20
C GLU A 262 -17.67 17.75 -8.97
N LEU A 263 -17.69 16.49 -9.43
CA LEU A 263 -18.81 15.57 -9.18
C LEU A 263 -19.01 15.34 -7.68
N GLN A 264 -17.94 15.05 -6.96
CA GLN A 264 -18.01 14.82 -5.52
C GLN A 264 -18.52 16.05 -4.77
N ARG A 265 -18.07 17.27 -5.11
CA ARG A 265 -18.59 18.49 -4.46
C ARG A 265 -20.10 18.62 -4.62
N LYS A 266 -20.65 18.27 -5.80
CA LYS A 266 -22.09 18.29 -6.05
C LYS A 266 -22.83 17.27 -5.19
N ASP A 267 -22.31 16.06 -5.07
CA ASP A 267 -22.97 14.99 -4.30
C ASP A 267 -22.81 15.16 -2.79
N ILE A 268 -21.65 15.65 -2.33
CA ILE A 268 -21.42 16.05 -0.95
C ILE A 268 -22.44 17.10 -0.54
N LYS A 269 -22.68 18.13 -1.36
CA LYS A 269 -23.68 19.17 -1.06
C LYS A 269 -25.08 18.57 -0.84
N LYS A 270 -25.47 17.55 -1.62
CA LYS A 270 -26.77 16.86 -1.49
C LYS A 270 -26.85 15.98 -0.24
N ARG A 271 -25.72 15.40 0.19
CA ARG A 271 -25.65 14.37 1.25
C ARG A 271 -24.96 14.85 2.54
N LEU A 272 -24.72 16.15 2.67
CA LEU A 272 -23.84 16.74 3.70
C LEU A 272 -24.19 16.32 5.12
N GLY A 273 -25.49 16.28 5.46
CA GLY A 273 -25.94 15.87 6.79
C GLY A 273 -25.59 14.42 7.12
N ALA A 274 -25.76 13.50 6.17
CA ALA A 274 -25.41 12.09 6.36
C ALA A 274 -23.89 11.89 6.41
N LEU A 275 -23.15 12.61 5.56
CA LEU A 275 -21.68 12.59 5.54
C LEU A 275 -21.08 13.09 6.87
N ARG A 276 -21.60 14.19 7.42
CA ARG A 276 -21.17 14.71 8.74
C ARG A 276 -21.42 13.72 9.87
N LYS A 277 -22.60 13.10 9.90
CA LYS A 277 -22.89 12.02 10.86
C LYS A 277 -21.91 10.85 10.70
N GLY A 278 -21.58 10.48 9.46
CA GLY A 278 -20.55 9.47 9.18
C GLY A 278 -19.19 9.85 9.77
N ARG A 279 -18.74 11.09 9.51
CA ARG A 279 -17.48 11.63 10.06
C ARG A 279 -17.45 11.62 11.58
N GLU A 280 -18.53 12.04 12.24
CA GLU A 280 -18.63 12.03 13.71
C GLU A 280 -18.44 10.62 14.28
N ARG A 281 -18.99 9.60 13.61
CA ARG A 281 -18.81 8.19 14.01
C ARG A 281 -17.39 7.69 13.78
N ILE A 282 -16.75 8.09 12.68
CA ILE A 282 -15.32 7.81 12.48
C ILE A 282 -14.50 8.44 13.63
N ASP A 283 -14.78 9.70 13.97
CA ASP A 283 -14.04 10.41 15.02
C ASP A 283 -14.18 9.73 16.39
N VAL A 284 -15.35 9.17 16.71
CA VAL A 284 -15.55 8.35 17.92
C VAL A 284 -14.57 7.17 17.92
N THR A 285 -14.52 6.39 16.85
CA THR A 285 -13.67 5.20 16.78
C THR A 285 -12.18 5.56 16.80
N VAL A 286 -11.78 6.62 16.11
CA VAL A 286 -10.38 7.11 16.14
C VAL A 286 -9.99 7.56 17.54
N ARG A 287 -10.87 8.25 18.27
CA ARG A 287 -10.60 8.63 19.67
C ARG A 287 -10.45 7.40 20.57
N ASN A 288 -11.34 6.41 20.43
CA ASN A 288 -11.27 5.18 21.21
C ASN A 288 -9.95 4.43 20.94
N ALA A 289 -9.57 4.27 19.67
CA ALA A 289 -8.31 3.64 19.28
C ALA A 289 -7.09 4.35 19.91
N ARG A 290 -7.04 5.69 19.87
CA ARG A 290 -5.97 6.47 20.49
C ARG A 290 -5.89 6.27 22.00
N THR A 291 -7.04 6.20 22.67
CA THR A 291 -7.11 5.95 24.12
C THR A 291 -6.52 4.59 24.48
N GLU A 292 -6.89 3.53 23.76
CA GLU A 292 -6.41 2.17 24.04
C GLU A 292 -4.91 2.02 23.79
N LEU A 293 -4.40 2.61 22.70
CA LEU A 293 -2.97 2.62 22.40
C LEU A 293 -2.17 3.38 23.47
N ALA A 294 -2.64 4.57 23.87
CA ALA A 294 -1.97 5.36 24.92
C ALA A 294 -1.99 4.64 26.29
N ALA A 295 -3.07 3.93 26.61
CA ALA A 295 -3.16 3.15 27.84
C ALA A 295 -2.15 1.99 27.86
N GLU A 296 -1.86 1.36 26.72
CA GLU A 296 -0.83 0.33 26.63
C GLU A 296 0.59 0.88 26.75
N GLU A 297 0.87 2.00 26.10
CA GLU A 297 2.17 2.69 26.23
C GLU A 297 2.46 3.04 27.70
N ALA A 298 1.46 3.53 28.44
CA ALA A 298 1.60 3.82 29.86
C ALA A 298 1.85 2.55 30.72
N ARG A 299 1.20 1.43 30.39
CA ARG A 299 1.40 0.14 31.08
C ARG A 299 2.77 -0.46 30.84
N THR A 300 3.31 -0.33 29.63
CA THR A 300 4.61 -0.90 29.24
C THR A 300 5.80 -0.05 29.70
N ALA A 301 5.57 1.23 29.98
CA ALA A 301 6.58 2.14 30.53
C ALA A 301 6.73 2.08 32.07
N SER A 302 5.82 1.40 32.77
CA SER A 302 5.80 1.23 34.23
C SER A 302 6.41 -0.10 34.66
#